data_AF-A7RIG4-F1
#
_entry.id   AF-A7RIG4-F1
#
_cell.length_a   1.000
_cell.length_b   1.000
_cell.length_c   1.000
_cell.angle_alpha   90.00
_cell.angle_beta   90.00
_cell.angle_gamma   90.00
#
_symmetry.space_group_name_H-M   'P 1'
#
loop_
_entity.id
_entity.type
_entity.pdbx_description
1 polymer ?
#
loop_
_entity_poly.entity_id
_entity_poly.type
_entity_poly.pdbx_seq_one_letter_code
_entity_poly.pdbx_strand_id
1 'polypeptide(L)'
;MHFIFRRCWVCFATDEDEPSVAWVKPCLCRGTTKWVHQSCLQRWIDEKQAGNSAATVSCPQCNTDYIIMFPPLGPLLQAIENMDRIVNKVCPFAAAGIVVGSLYWSAVTYGAVTVMQVLGHKDGLEVMEKADPLFLLVGLPTIPLTLILGKMIRWEDHVLRFWRRHLSKLSFMSFFLPKLKSDSDVGYMREPAEATPLSDPVSATRVLCGGLILPTIATLVGKVCFGFVESGLHRALLVRL
;
A
#
# COMPACT_ATOMS: atom_id res chain seq x y z
N MET A 1 48.07 -28.89 -35.62
CA MET A 1 46.88 -29.05 -34.73
C MET A 1 46.06 -27.78 -34.80
N HIS A 2 44.92 -27.77 -35.50
CA HIS A 2 43.95 -26.69 -35.34
C HIS A 2 43.21 -26.92 -34.02
N PHE A 3 43.52 -26.14 -32.99
CA PHE A 3 42.68 -26.09 -31.79
C PHE A 3 41.30 -25.57 -32.21
N ILE A 4 40.27 -26.42 -32.13
CA ILE A 4 38.89 -26.00 -32.33
C ILE A 4 38.47 -25.29 -31.03
N PHE A 5 38.67 -23.98 -30.97
CA PHE A 5 38.23 -23.17 -29.84
C PHE A 5 36.72 -22.97 -29.90
N ARG A 6 35.98 -23.62 -28.99
CA ARG A 6 34.53 -23.40 -28.81
C ARG A 6 34.33 -22.34 -27.76
N ARG A 7 33.49 -21.35 -28.07
CA ARG A 7 33.09 -20.29 -27.15
C ARG A 7 31.59 -20.09 -27.25
N CYS A 8 30.90 -20.15 -26.12
CA CYS A 8 29.46 -19.95 -26.07
C CYS A 8 29.15 -18.47 -26.34
N TRP A 9 28.31 -18.16 -27.33
CA TRP A 9 27.98 -16.76 -27.64
C TRP A 9 27.04 -16.10 -26.61
N VAL A 10 26.42 -16.89 -25.71
CA VAL A 10 25.53 -16.38 -24.65
C VAL A 10 26.32 -16.04 -23.38
N CYS A 11 27.05 -17.01 -22.81
CA CYS A 11 27.78 -16.83 -21.55
C CYS A 11 29.26 -16.52 -21.73
N PHE A 12 29.77 -16.53 -22.96
CA PHE A 12 31.17 -16.27 -23.32
C PHE A 12 32.21 -17.27 -22.78
N ALA A 13 31.79 -18.29 -22.03
CA ALA A 13 32.63 -19.39 -21.56
C ALA A 13 33.16 -20.25 -22.72
N THR A 14 34.31 -20.86 -22.48
CA THR A 14 35.05 -21.69 -23.42
C THR A 14 34.95 -23.16 -23.03
N ASP A 15 35.42 -24.03 -23.92
CA ASP A 15 35.44 -25.48 -23.66
C ASP A 15 36.30 -25.90 -22.46
N GLU A 16 37.28 -25.06 -22.07
CA GLU A 16 38.16 -25.32 -20.92
C GLU A 16 37.48 -24.99 -19.58
N ASP A 17 36.58 -24.01 -19.58
CA ASP A 17 35.89 -23.56 -18.38
C ASP A 17 34.88 -24.60 -17.88
N GLU A 18 34.20 -25.31 -18.81
CA GLU A 18 33.15 -26.26 -18.47
C GLU A 18 33.06 -27.46 -19.43
N PRO A 19 33.97 -28.46 -19.30
CA PRO A 19 34.11 -29.57 -20.25
C PRO A 19 32.95 -30.57 -20.25
N SER A 20 32.11 -30.56 -19.21
CA SER A 20 30.95 -31.47 -19.06
C SER A 20 29.67 -30.97 -19.74
N VAL A 21 29.66 -29.72 -20.23
CA VAL A 21 28.44 -29.10 -20.78
C VAL A 21 28.23 -29.51 -22.23
N ALA A 22 26.98 -29.83 -22.58
CA ALA A 22 26.62 -30.17 -23.94
C ALA A 22 26.69 -28.94 -24.86
N TRP A 23 27.53 -29.01 -25.88
CA TRP A 23 27.66 -28.01 -26.93
C TRP A 23 26.74 -28.33 -28.10
N VAL A 24 26.05 -27.31 -28.62
CA VAL A 24 25.20 -27.44 -29.80
C VAL A 24 25.54 -26.38 -30.85
N LYS A 25 25.17 -26.69 -32.10
CA LYS A 25 25.30 -25.80 -33.26
C LYS A 25 23.93 -25.69 -33.94
N PRO A 26 23.06 -24.78 -33.47
CA PRO A 26 21.68 -24.68 -33.93
C PRO A 26 21.53 -23.93 -35.27
N CYS A 27 22.60 -23.31 -35.78
CA CYS A 27 22.56 -22.46 -36.96
C CYS A 27 23.76 -22.63 -37.91
N LEU A 28 23.70 -21.94 -39.04
CA LEU A 28 24.72 -21.99 -40.10
C LEU A 28 25.85 -20.95 -39.94
N CYS A 29 25.94 -20.28 -38.79
CA CYS A 29 27.01 -19.32 -38.53
C CYS A 29 28.41 -19.95 -38.66
N ARG A 30 29.41 -19.11 -38.95
CA ARG A 30 30.82 -19.49 -39.11
C ARG A 30 31.64 -19.08 -37.88
N GLY A 31 32.78 -19.72 -37.69
CA GLY A 31 33.68 -19.41 -36.57
C GLY A 31 33.14 -19.85 -35.21
N THR A 32 33.40 -19.06 -34.18
CA THR A 32 33.04 -19.32 -32.78
C THR A 32 31.57 -19.02 -32.47
N THR A 33 30.93 -18.11 -33.22
CA THR A 33 29.55 -17.66 -32.98
C THR A 33 28.47 -18.71 -33.26
N LYS A 34 28.84 -19.83 -33.88
CA LYS A 34 27.94 -20.96 -34.14
C LYS A 34 27.77 -21.89 -32.93
N TRP A 35 28.63 -21.78 -31.93
CA TRP A 35 28.68 -22.67 -30.78
C TRP A 35 27.98 -22.06 -29.57
N VAL A 36 27.16 -22.86 -28.89
CA VAL A 36 26.44 -22.46 -27.69
C VAL A 36 26.22 -23.68 -26.80
N HIS A 37 26.14 -23.47 -25.49
CA HIS A 37 25.70 -24.53 -24.59
C HIS A 37 24.21 -24.80 -24.77
N GLN A 38 23.80 -26.07 -24.65
CA GLN A 38 22.39 -26.46 -24.73
C GLN A 38 21.52 -25.70 -23.71
N SER A 39 21.99 -25.59 -22.46
CA SER A 39 21.28 -24.89 -21.38
C SER A 39 21.18 -23.39 -21.62
N CYS A 40 22.26 -22.75 -22.08
CA CYS A 40 22.25 -21.33 -22.43
C CYS A 40 21.31 -21.02 -23.60
N LEU A 41 21.28 -21.89 -24.61
CA LEU A 41 20.38 -21.73 -25.74
C LEU A 41 18.92 -21.90 -25.32
N GLN A 42 18.61 -22.90 -24.49
CA GLN A 42 17.25 -23.12 -23.96
C GLN A 42 16.75 -21.89 -23.21
N ARG A 43 17.52 -21.39 -22.24
CA ARG A 43 17.15 -20.18 -21.49
C ARG A 43 16.95 -18.97 -22.39
N TRP A 44 17.84 -18.77 -23.38
CA TRP A 44 17.71 -17.66 -24.32
C TRP A 44 16.44 -17.78 -25.18
N ILE A 45 16.08 -18.99 -25.62
CA ILE A 45 14.83 -19.25 -26.33
C ILE A 45 13.62 -18.96 -25.44
N ASP A 46 13.62 -19.44 -24.19
CA ASP A 46 12.53 -19.23 -23.24
C ASP A 46 12.28 -17.73 -22.99
N GLU A 47 13.36 -16.96 -22.82
CA GLU A 47 13.31 -15.49 -22.70
C GLU A 47 12.72 -14.82 -23.96
N LYS A 48 13.03 -15.34 -25.15
CA LYS A 48 12.48 -14.83 -26.42
C LYS A 48 11.02 -15.21 -26.65
N GLN A 49 10.60 -16.38 -26.18
CA GLN A 49 9.22 -16.85 -26.31
C GLN A 49 8.28 -16.17 -25.30
N ALA A 50 8.79 -15.65 -24.17
CA ALA A 50 8.02 -14.92 -23.16
C ALA A 50 6.72 -15.65 -22.74
N GLY A 51 6.79 -16.98 -22.63
CA GLY A 51 5.65 -17.85 -22.29
C GLY A 51 4.77 -18.28 -23.47
N ASN A 52 5.07 -17.86 -24.70
CA ASN A 52 4.43 -18.34 -25.92
C ASN A 52 5.31 -19.39 -26.63
N SER A 53 5.18 -20.65 -26.23
CA SER A 53 5.94 -21.77 -26.79
C SER A 53 5.70 -22.02 -28.29
N ALA A 54 4.67 -21.42 -28.89
CA ALA A 54 4.39 -21.50 -30.33
C ALA A 54 5.12 -20.40 -31.14
N ALA A 55 5.76 -19.43 -30.48
CA ALA A 55 6.53 -18.40 -31.17
C ALA A 55 7.80 -19.01 -31.78
N THR A 56 8.02 -18.72 -33.06
CA THR A 56 9.26 -19.11 -33.74
C THR A 56 10.41 -18.24 -33.24
N VAL A 57 11.57 -18.87 -33.07
CA VAL A 57 12.79 -18.18 -32.64
C VAL A 57 13.88 -18.45 -33.66
N SER A 58 14.54 -17.40 -34.12
CA SER A 58 15.57 -17.48 -35.16
C SER A 58 16.91 -16.96 -34.64
N CYS A 59 18.00 -17.43 -35.24
CA CYS A 59 19.34 -16.98 -34.91
C CYS A 59 19.48 -15.46 -35.17
N PRO A 60 19.96 -14.65 -34.19
CA PRO A 60 20.06 -13.20 -34.36
C PRO A 60 21.13 -12.76 -35.37
N GLN A 61 22.02 -13.66 -35.79
CA GLN A 61 23.14 -13.34 -36.69
C GLN A 61 22.87 -13.76 -38.13
N CYS A 62 22.37 -14.98 -38.34
CA CYS A 62 22.14 -15.52 -39.69
C CYS A 62 20.67 -15.78 -40.01
N ASN A 63 19.75 -15.41 -39.12
CA ASN A 63 18.31 -15.58 -39.26
C ASN A 63 17.84 -17.01 -39.59
N THR A 64 18.62 -18.01 -39.19
CA THR A 64 18.22 -19.42 -39.31
C THR A 64 17.19 -19.75 -38.23
N ASP A 65 16.02 -20.25 -38.61
CA ASP A 65 14.98 -20.66 -37.68
C ASP A 65 15.41 -21.86 -36.84
N TYR A 66 15.18 -21.78 -35.54
CA TYR A 66 15.44 -22.88 -34.62
C TYR A 66 14.27 -23.87 -34.65
N ILE A 67 14.59 -25.15 -34.83
CA ILE A 67 13.62 -26.24 -34.78
C ILE A 67 13.57 -26.73 -33.33
N ILE A 68 12.50 -26.37 -32.61
CA ILE A 68 12.31 -26.71 -31.20
C ILE A 68 11.39 -27.94 -31.13
N MET A 69 11.92 -29.06 -30.67
CA MET A 69 11.18 -30.29 -30.45
C MET A 69 10.88 -30.42 -28.95
N PHE A 70 9.63 -30.23 -28.56
CA PHE A 70 9.21 -30.47 -27.19
C PHE A 70 8.94 -31.95 -26.98
N PRO A 71 9.52 -32.61 -25.96
CA PRO A 71 9.10 -33.95 -25.58
C PRO A 71 7.60 -33.92 -25.19
N PRO A 72 6.83 -34.99 -25.41
CA PRO A 72 5.44 -35.03 -25.00
C PRO A 72 5.35 -34.81 -23.49
N LEU A 73 4.87 -33.64 -23.10
CA LEU A 73 4.65 -33.27 -21.71
C LEU A 73 3.55 -34.19 -21.18
N GLY A 74 3.83 -34.96 -20.13
CA GLY A 74 2.83 -35.82 -19.50
C GLY A 74 1.63 -34.99 -18.98
N PRO A 75 0.45 -35.60 -18.83
CA PRO A 75 -0.78 -34.90 -18.40
C PRO A 75 -0.62 -34.21 -17.03
N LEU A 76 0.22 -34.75 -16.14
CA LEU A 76 0.54 -34.17 -14.84
C LEU A 76 1.19 -32.78 -15.00
N LEU A 77 2.20 -32.67 -15.87
CA LEU A 77 2.95 -31.44 -16.04
C LEU A 77 2.07 -30.33 -16.66
N GLN A 78 1.19 -30.70 -17.59
CA GLN A 78 0.18 -29.79 -18.14
C GLN A 78 -0.83 -29.31 -17.08
N ALA A 79 -1.22 -30.20 -16.15
CA ALA A 79 -2.07 -29.81 -15.02
C ALA A 79 -1.36 -28.81 -14.09
N ILE A 80 -0.06 -29.01 -13.81
CA ILE A 80 0.73 -28.08 -13.01
C ILE A 80 0.83 -26.70 -13.67
N GLU A 81 1.13 -26.63 -14.97
CA GLU A 81 1.19 -25.36 -15.70
C GLU A 81 -0.15 -24.62 -15.69
N ASN A 82 -1.26 -25.34 -15.85
CA ASN A 82 -2.59 -24.75 -15.77
C ASN A 82 -2.90 -24.23 -14.37
N MET A 83 -2.53 -24.98 -13.33
CA MET A 83 -2.68 -24.52 -11.94
C MET A 83 -1.86 -23.27 -11.69
N ASP A 84 -0.60 -23.23 -12.11
CA ASP A 84 0.26 -22.07 -11.90
C ASP A 84 -0.29 -20.82 -12.62
N ARG A 85 -0.83 -20.97 -13.83
CA ARG A 85 -1.53 -19.86 -14.52
C ARG A 85 -2.77 -19.38 -13.77
N ILE A 86 -3.56 -20.29 -13.20
CA ILE A 86 -4.74 -19.93 -12.41
C ILE A 86 -4.30 -19.23 -11.12
N VAL A 87 -3.32 -19.76 -10.42
CA VAL A 87 -2.78 -19.19 -9.17
C VAL A 87 -2.26 -17.77 -9.43
N ASN A 88 -1.44 -17.57 -10.46
CA ASN A 88 -0.93 -16.25 -10.79
C ASN A 88 -2.03 -15.23 -11.16
N LYS A 89 -3.15 -15.70 -11.74
CA LYS A 89 -4.31 -14.84 -12.00
C LYS A 89 -5.14 -14.55 -10.75
N VAL A 90 -5.38 -15.55 -9.89
CA VAL A 90 -6.30 -15.44 -8.74
C VAL A 90 -5.61 -14.79 -7.52
N CYS A 91 -4.32 -15.04 -7.33
CA CYS A 91 -3.53 -14.52 -6.22
C CYS A 91 -3.67 -12.99 -5.99
N PRO A 92 -3.51 -12.11 -7.00
CA PRO A 92 -3.65 -10.67 -6.77
C PRO A 92 -5.06 -10.27 -6.33
N PHE A 93 -6.10 -10.91 -6.85
CA PHE A 93 -7.49 -10.63 -6.44
C PHE A 93 -7.76 -11.11 -5.02
N ALA A 94 -7.28 -12.31 -4.66
CA ALA A 94 -7.40 -12.84 -3.31
C ALA A 94 -6.67 -11.94 -2.30
N ALA A 95 -5.43 -11.53 -2.62
CA ALA A 95 -4.66 -10.61 -1.78
C ALA A 95 -5.39 -9.27 -1.60
N ALA A 96 -5.89 -8.67 -2.68
CA ALA A 96 -6.66 -7.43 -2.61
C ALA A 96 -7.92 -7.59 -1.76
N GLY A 97 -8.65 -8.70 -1.92
CA GLY A 97 -9.85 -9.01 -1.14
C GLY A 97 -9.55 -9.14 0.36
N ILE A 98 -8.47 -9.84 0.72
CA ILE A 98 -8.03 -9.99 2.12
C ILE A 98 -7.69 -8.63 2.73
N VAL A 99 -6.96 -7.77 2.00
CA VAL A 99 -6.58 -6.44 2.48
C VAL A 99 -7.81 -5.56 2.69
N VAL A 100 -8.70 -5.47 1.70
CA VAL A 100 -9.93 -4.67 1.80
C VAL A 100 -10.85 -5.19 2.91
N GLY A 101 -11.03 -6.52 3.01
CA GLY A 101 -11.82 -7.14 4.06
C GLY A 101 -11.28 -6.83 5.45
N SER A 102 -9.96 -6.88 5.62
CA SER A 102 -9.28 -6.58 6.89
C SER A 102 -9.42 -5.11 7.30
N LEU A 103 -9.29 -4.18 6.34
CA LEU A 103 -9.51 -2.75 6.57
C LEU A 103 -10.96 -2.45 6.94
N TYR A 104 -11.91 -3.07 6.22
CA TYR A 104 -13.34 -2.93 6.49
C TYR A 104 -13.71 -3.44 7.89
N TRP A 105 -13.24 -4.64 8.26
CA TRP A 105 -13.52 -5.21 9.58
C TRP A 105 -12.94 -4.35 10.71
N SER A 106 -11.73 -3.81 10.50
CA SER A 106 -11.11 -2.88 11.45
C SER A 106 -11.90 -1.58 11.61
N ALA A 107 -12.46 -1.04 10.52
CA ALA A 107 -13.31 0.15 10.57
C ALA A 107 -14.63 -0.12 11.30
N VAL A 108 -15.24 -1.29 11.09
CA VAL A 108 -16.47 -1.71 11.79
C VAL A 108 -16.20 -1.86 13.30
N THR A 109 -15.12 -2.54 13.70
CA THR A 109 -14.78 -2.71 15.12
C THR A 109 -14.48 -1.36 15.78
N TYR A 110 -13.77 -0.47 15.10
CA TYR A 110 -13.49 0.87 15.62
C TYR A 110 -14.77 1.71 15.78
N GLY A 111 -15.68 1.65 14.80
CA GLY A 111 -17.00 2.29 14.88
C GLY A 111 -17.78 1.80 16.10
N ALA A 112 -17.77 0.49 16.36
CA ALA A 112 -18.49 -0.12 17.48
C ALA A 112 -17.91 0.34 18.82
N VAL A 113 -16.57 0.34 18.95
CA VAL A 113 -15.88 0.84 20.14
C VAL A 113 -16.21 2.32 20.37
N THR A 114 -16.26 3.13 19.31
CA THR A 114 -16.58 4.56 19.41
C THR A 114 -18.01 4.78 19.92
N VAL A 115 -18.99 4.04 19.40
CA VAL A 115 -20.38 4.10 19.86
C VAL A 115 -20.49 3.72 21.33
N MET A 116 -19.84 2.62 21.74
CA MET A 116 -19.81 2.20 23.15
C MET A 116 -19.12 3.22 24.07
N GLN A 117 -18.08 3.91 23.60
CA GLN A 117 -17.40 4.95 24.36
C GLN A 117 -18.25 6.22 24.54
N VAL A 118 -19.05 6.59 23.55
CA VAL A 118 -19.86 7.83 23.56
C VAL A 118 -21.18 7.64 24.32
N LEU A 119 -21.89 6.55 24.07
CA LEU A 119 -23.20 6.29 24.70
C LEU A 119 -23.08 5.58 26.06
N GLY A 120 -21.94 4.95 26.34
CA GLY A 120 -21.78 4.06 27.49
C GLY A 120 -22.12 2.61 27.14
N HIS A 121 -21.68 1.67 28.00
CA HIS A 121 -21.67 0.25 27.65
C HIS A 121 -23.08 -0.37 27.53
N LYS A 122 -24.02 0.02 28.39
CA LYS A 122 -25.39 -0.54 28.41
C LYS A 122 -26.24 0.04 27.29
N ASP A 123 -26.32 1.36 27.22
CA ASP A 123 -27.12 2.08 26.22
C ASP A 123 -26.55 1.89 24.81
N GLY A 124 -25.21 1.81 24.67
CA GLY A 124 -24.55 1.52 23.40
C GLY A 124 -24.85 0.11 22.89
N LEU A 125 -24.92 -0.88 23.78
CA LEU A 125 -25.31 -2.24 23.41
C LEU A 125 -26.78 -2.32 23.00
N GLU A 126 -27.69 -1.68 23.75
CA GLU A 126 -29.12 -1.66 23.44
C GLU A 126 -29.41 -0.98 22.09
N VAL A 127 -28.73 0.14 21.81
CA VAL A 127 -28.85 0.84 20.52
C VAL A 127 -28.25 0.01 19.38
N MET A 128 -27.15 -0.70 19.61
CA MET A 128 -26.57 -1.59 18.59
C MET A 128 -27.42 -2.83 18.34
N GLU A 129 -28.05 -3.42 19.36
CA GLU A 129 -28.91 -4.60 19.21
C GLU A 129 -30.24 -4.28 18.52
N LYS A 130 -30.79 -3.08 18.79
CA LYS A 130 -32.05 -2.61 18.20
C LYS A 130 -31.90 -2.03 16.79
N ALA A 131 -30.70 -1.65 16.38
CA ALA A 131 -30.44 -1.09 15.06
C ALA A 131 -30.50 -2.16 13.96
N ASP A 132 -30.96 -1.76 12.77
CA ASP A 132 -30.97 -2.66 11.62
C ASP A 132 -29.55 -3.14 11.27
N PRO A 133 -29.37 -4.43 10.95
CA PRO A 133 -28.05 -5.00 10.67
C PRO A 133 -27.35 -4.33 9.48
N LEU A 134 -28.12 -3.85 8.49
CA LEU A 134 -27.58 -3.09 7.36
C LEU A 134 -27.07 -1.70 7.78
N PHE A 135 -27.74 -1.06 8.73
CA PHE A 135 -27.31 0.23 9.25
C PHE A 135 -26.04 0.10 10.10
N LEU A 136 -25.88 -0.99 10.85
CA LEU A 136 -24.62 -1.28 11.56
C LEU A 136 -23.48 -1.55 10.57
N LEU A 137 -23.72 -2.40 9.57
CA LEU A 137 -22.74 -2.79 8.57
C LEU A 137 -22.18 -1.59 7.78
N VAL A 138 -23.01 -0.61 7.44
CA VAL A 138 -22.59 0.59 6.68
C VAL A 138 -22.27 1.77 7.60
N GLY A 139 -23.01 1.93 8.70
CA GLY A 139 -22.90 3.07 9.61
C GLY A 139 -21.66 3.02 10.52
N LEU A 140 -21.30 1.85 11.05
CA LEU A 140 -20.11 1.72 11.91
C LEU A 140 -18.81 2.14 11.21
N PRO A 141 -18.49 1.68 9.98
CA PRO A 141 -17.26 2.08 9.30
C PRO A 141 -17.30 3.52 8.75
N THR A 142 -18.47 4.14 8.59
CA THR A 142 -18.54 5.56 8.19
C THR A 142 -18.09 6.52 9.29
N ILE A 143 -18.17 6.13 10.56
CA ILE A 143 -17.66 6.92 11.70
C ILE A 143 -16.14 7.16 11.60
N PRO A 144 -15.26 6.14 11.51
CA PRO A 144 -13.84 6.37 11.30
C PRO A 144 -13.55 7.02 9.94
N LEU A 145 -14.29 6.70 8.88
CA LEU A 145 -14.10 7.33 7.57
C LEU A 145 -14.38 8.84 7.61
N THR A 146 -15.45 9.27 8.28
CA THR A 146 -15.77 10.69 8.46
C THR A 146 -14.77 11.38 9.38
N LEU A 147 -14.23 10.70 10.40
CA LEU A 147 -13.14 11.23 11.23
C LEU A 147 -11.84 11.41 10.42
N ILE A 148 -11.48 10.43 9.59
CA ILE A 148 -10.30 10.49 8.71
C ILE A 148 -10.49 11.58 7.65
N LEU A 149 -11.62 11.61 6.94
CA LEU A 149 -11.95 12.66 5.96
C LEU A 149 -12.00 14.05 6.62
N GLY A 150 -12.54 14.15 7.83
CA GLY A 150 -12.56 15.38 8.61
C GLY A 150 -11.17 15.88 8.99
N LYS A 151 -10.19 14.98 9.20
CA LYS A 151 -8.78 15.32 9.45
C LYS A 151 -8.01 15.59 8.15
N MET A 152 -8.38 14.96 7.04
CA MET A 152 -7.81 15.25 5.72
C MET A 152 -8.22 16.63 5.19
N ILE A 153 -9.38 17.14 5.61
CA ILE A 153 -9.75 18.53 5.34
C ILE A 153 -9.09 19.41 6.40
N ARG A 154 -8.12 20.24 5.99
CA ARG A 154 -7.44 21.25 6.81
C ARG A 154 -8.39 22.38 7.26
N TRP A 155 -9.42 22.04 8.02
CA TRP A 155 -10.35 23.00 8.62
C TRP A 155 -9.62 23.97 9.54
N GLU A 156 -8.55 23.52 10.19
CA GLU A 156 -7.72 24.36 11.06
C GLU A 156 -7.22 25.62 10.35
N ASP A 157 -6.68 25.51 9.13
CA ASP A 157 -6.22 26.68 8.38
C ASP A 157 -7.34 27.56 7.84
N HIS A 158 -8.52 26.98 7.60
CA HIS A 158 -9.71 27.76 7.20
C HIS A 158 -10.28 28.54 8.39
N VAL A 159 -10.44 27.87 9.54
CA VAL A 159 -10.91 28.46 10.78
C VAL A 159 -9.91 29.49 11.29
N LEU A 160 -8.60 29.21 11.28
CA LEU A 160 -7.56 30.18 11.67
C LEU A 160 -7.55 31.40 10.76
N ARG A 161 -7.72 31.24 9.44
CA ARG A 161 -7.84 32.39 8.52
C ARG A 161 -9.11 33.19 8.72
N PHE A 162 -10.23 32.51 8.99
CA PHE A 162 -11.50 33.15 9.28
C PHE A 162 -11.44 33.91 10.61
N TRP A 163 -10.93 33.27 11.65
CA TRP A 163 -10.73 33.81 13.00
C TRP A 163 -9.76 34.98 13.00
N ARG A 164 -8.63 34.91 12.28
CA ARG A 164 -7.67 36.03 12.16
C ARG A 164 -8.26 37.23 11.41
N ARG A 165 -9.13 37.01 10.41
CA ARG A 165 -9.87 38.06 9.70
C ARG A 165 -11.00 38.67 10.54
N HIS A 166 -11.60 37.90 11.45
CA HIS A 166 -12.65 38.40 12.32
C HIS A 166 -12.09 39.09 13.58
N LEU A 167 -11.01 38.55 14.16
CA LEU A 167 -10.28 39.18 15.26
C LEU A 167 -9.53 40.45 14.85
N SER A 168 -9.03 40.56 13.61
CA SER A 168 -8.45 41.83 13.13
C SER A 168 -9.48 42.95 13.05
N LYS A 169 -10.77 42.61 12.88
CA LYS A 169 -11.89 43.56 13.03
C LYS A 169 -12.23 43.88 14.49
N LEU A 170 -11.84 43.02 15.43
CA LEU A 170 -12.03 43.20 16.88
C LEU A 170 -10.77 43.81 17.55
N SER A 171 -10.04 44.67 16.85
CA SER A 171 -9.02 45.57 17.41
C SER A 171 -9.58 46.61 18.41
N PHE A 172 -10.70 46.30 19.06
CA PHE A 172 -11.28 47.03 20.18
C PHE A 172 -10.98 46.35 21.53
N MET A 173 -10.61 45.07 21.55
CA MET A 173 -10.33 44.34 22.80
C MET A 173 -8.85 44.27 23.20
N SER A 174 -7.93 44.83 22.41
CA SER A 174 -6.50 44.92 22.75
C SER A 174 -6.22 45.85 23.96
N PHE A 175 -7.24 46.54 24.47
CA PHE A 175 -7.18 47.32 25.70
C PHE A 175 -7.41 46.47 26.98
N PHE A 176 -8.14 45.35 26.89
CA PHE A 176 -8.55 44.57 28.08
C PHE A 176 -7.58 43.44 28.49
N LEU A 177 -6.61 43.06 27.64
CA LEU A 177 -5.61 42.04 28.00
C LEU A 177 -4.17 42.50 27.73
N PRO A 178 -3.55 43.27 28.66
CA PRO A 178 -2.13 43.60 28.60
C PRO A 178 -1.20 42.48 29.11
N LYS A 179 -1.74 41.40 29.74
CA LYS A 179 -0.96 40.56 30.66
C LYS A 179 -0.50 39.17 30.16
N LEU A 180 -0.50 38.92 28.86
CA LEU A 180 0.05 37.67 28.28
C LEU A 180 1.20 37.90 27.29
N LYS A 181 1.69 39.13 27.15
CA LYS A 181 2.69 39.51 26.13
C LYS A 181 4.16 39.40 26.58
N SER A 182 4.47 38.59 27.60
CA SER A 182 5.83 38.56 28.18
C SER A 182 6.52 37.19 28.23
N ASP A 183 5.98 36.12 27.63
CA ASP A 183 6.64 34.81 27.79
C ASP A 183 6.54 33.84 26.60
N SER A 184 6.45 34.34 25.37
CA SER A 184 6.47 33.47 24.18
C SER A 184 7.36 34.02 23.06
N ASP A 185 8.51 34.57 23.44
CA ASP A 185 9.64 34.83 22.52
C ASP A 185 10.75 33.80 22.79
N VAL A 186 10.45 32.51 22.57
CA VAL A 186 11.48 31.46 22.42
C VAL A 186 11.02 30.48 21.35
N GLY A 187 11.68 30.53 20.19
CA GLY A 187 11.77 29.39 19.28
C GLY A 187 10.68 29.30 18.21
N TYR A 188 10.77 30.13 17.18
CA TYR A 188 10.26 29.79 15.86
C TYR A 188 10.98 28.53 15.34
N MET A 189 10.49 27.35 15.70
CA MET A 189 10.83 26.11 15.02
C MET A 189 10.21 26.16 13.63
N ARG A 190 11.05 26.25 12.60
CA ARG A 190 10.67 26.16 11.19
C ARG A 190 9.77 24.94 10.96
N GLU A 191 8.53 25.17 10.54
CA GLU A 191 7.74 24.16 9.82
C GLU A 191 8.42 23.92 8.45
N PRO A 192 8.92 22.71 8.15
CA PRO A 192 9.34 22.40 6.79
C PRO A 192 8.09 22.29 5.91
N ALA A 193 8.16 22.91 4.73
CA ALA A 193 7.09 22.90 3.73
C ALA A 193 6.52 21.49 3.53
N GLU A 194 5.21 21.38 3.76
CA GLU A 194 4.42 20.15 3.67
C GLU A 194 4.42 19.62 2.23
N ALA A 195 5.21 18.58 1.99
CA ALA A 195 5.14 17.81 0.75
C ALA A 195 3.80 17.07 0.70
N THR A 196 3.20 17.06 -0.49
CA THR A 196 1.95 16.35 -0.85
C THR A 196 1.73 15.06 -0.05
N PRO A 197 0.63 14.92 0.70
CA PRO A 197 0.43 13.85 1.69
C PRO A 197 0.21 12.43 1.12
N LEU A 198 0.43 12.22 -0.18
CA LEU A 198 0.16 10.97 -0.88
C LEU A 198 1.42 10.19 -1.28
N SER A 199 2.63 10.73 -1.12
CA SER A 199 3.87 10.07 -1.59
C SER A 199 4.61 9.28 -0.51
N ASP A 200 4.40 9.55 0.79
CA ASP A 200 5.15 8.90 1.87
C ASP A 200 4.29 7.99 2.77
N PRO A 201 4.54 6.67 2.83
CA PRO A 201 3.76 5.73 3.63
C PRO A 201 3.82 6.02 5.14
N VAL A 202 4.87 6.73 5.58
CA VAL A 202 5.08 7.16 6.98
C VAL A 202 4.17 8.33 7.36
N SER A 203 3.81 9.19 6.41
CA SER A 203 2.89 10.32 6.65
C SER A 203 1.44 9.82 6.76
N ALA A 204 1.05 8.88 5.89
CA ALA A 204 -0.27 8.26 5.93
C ALA A 204 -0.54 7.52 7.25
N THR A 205 0.44 6.75 7.75
CA THR A 205 0.33 6.08 9.06
C THR A 205 0.22 7.08 10.21
N ARG A 206 0.95 8.19 10.17
CA ARG A 206 0.84 9.25 11.19
C ARG A 206 -0.53 9.93 11.19
N VAL A 207 -1.11 10.20 10.02
CA VAL A 207 -2.45 10.79 9.89
C VAL A 207 -3.53 9.81 10.36
N LEU A 208 -3.43 8.54 9.97
CA LEU A 208 -4.35 7.48 10.36
C LEU A 208 -4.30 7.21 11.87
N CYS A 209 -3.12 6.99 12.44
CA CYS A 209 -2.95 6.78 13.88
C CYS A 209 -3.36 8.03 14.68
N GLY A 210 -3.01 9.23 14.22
CA GLY A 210 -3.43 10.47 14.87
C GLY A 210 -4.93 10.73 14.82
N GLY A 211 -5.62 10.30 13.76
CA GLY A 211 -7.09 10.35 13.64
C GLY A 211 -7.79 9.35 14.57
N LEU A 212 -7.25 8.14 14.71
CA LEU A 212 -7.83 7.07 15.52
C LEU A 212 -7.62 7.27 17.03
N ILE A 213 -6.59 8.00 17.44
CA ILE A 213 -6.29 8.26 18.86
C ILE A 213 -7.02 9.54 19.36
N LEU A 214 -7.51 10.40 18.46
CA LEU A 214 -8.22 11.63 18.83
C LEU A 214 -9.47 11.40 19.70
N PRO A 215 -10.35 10.41 19.41
CA PRO A 215 -11.52 10.14 20.25
C PRO A 215 -11.16 9.60 21.64
N THR A 216 -10.10 8.79 21.77
CA THR A 216 -9.65 8.26 23.07
C THR A 216 -8.99 9.35 23.91
N ILE A 217 -8.19 10.23 23.31
CA ILE A 217 -7.63 11.40 24.00
C ILE A 217 -8.75 12.36 24.42
N ALA A 218 -9.70 12.67 23.53
CA ALA A 218 -10.81 13.57 23.85
C ALA A 218 -11.69 13.04 25.00
N THR A 219 -11.96 11.73 25.03
CA THR A 219 -12.75 11.11 26.10
C THR A 219 -11.96 11.00 27.41
N LEU A 220 -10.64 10.73 27.36
CA LEU A 220 -9.77 10.67 28.53
C LEU A 220 -9.60 12.06 29.17
N VAL A 221 -9.27 13.08 28.37
CA VAL A 221 -9.16 14.47 28.83
C VAL A 221 -10.51 14.98 29.35
N GLY A 222 -11.61 14.63 28.68
CA GLY A 222 -12.95 14.93 29.16
C GLY A 222 -13.29 14.28 30.50
N LYS A 223 -12.82 13.04 30.78
CA LYS A 223 -12.99 12.37 32.08
C LYS A 223 -12.17 13.04 33.18
N VAL A 224 -10.94 13.46 32.86
CA VAL A 224 -10.01 14.05 33.84
C VAL A 224 -10.37 15.50 34.16
N CYS A 225 -10.82 16.29 33.18
CA CYS A 225 -11.15 17.70 33.37
C CYS A 225 -12.57 17.95 33.89
N PHE A 226 -13.55 17.07 33.61
CA PHE A 226 -14.96 17.28 33.94
C PHE A 226 -15.58 16.07 34.69
N GLY A 227 -14.95 15.66 35.79
CA GLY A 227 -15.40 14.54 36.62
C GLY A 227 -16.69 14.76 37.43
N PHE A 228 -17.45 15.84 37.20
CA PHE A 228 -18.58 16.24 38.06
C PHE A 228 -19.92 16.46 37.32
N VAL A 229 -20.10 15.92 36.10
CA VAL A 229 -21.38 16.04 35.37
C VAL A 229 -21.78 14.68 34.77
N GLU A 230 -23.00 14.23 35.09
CA GLU A 230 -23.50 12.85 34.91
C GLU A 230 -23.93 12.46 33.48
N SER A 231 -23.91 13.36 32.48
CA SER A 231 -24.39 13.05 31.12
C SER A 231 -23.29 13.17 30.04
N GLY A 232 -22.93 12.04 29.42
CA GLY A 232 -21.80 11.91 28.48
C GLY A 232 -21.92 12.73 27.19
N LEU A 233 -23.13 12.99 26.72
CA LEU A 233 -23.40 13.77 25.49
C LEU A 233 -22.99 15.25 25.62
N HIS A 234 -23.22 15.86 26.78
CA HIS A 234 -22.81 17.25 27.03
C HIS A 234 -21.30 17.41 27.13
N ARG A 235 -20.61 16.37 27.62
CA ARG A 235 -19.15 16.38 27.81
C ARG A 235 -18.38 16.23 26.50
N ALA A 236 -18.93 15.51 25.52
CA ALA A 236 -18.36 15.41 24.18
C ALA A 236 -18.53 16.70 23.36
N LEU A 237 -19.62 17.44 23.59
CA LEU A 237 -19.89 18.72 22.94
C LEU A 237 -19.04 19.88 23.49
N LEU A 238 -18.74 19.90 24.80
CA LEU A 238 -17.98 20.97 25.46
C LEU A 238 -16.48 21.01 25.12
N VAL A 239 -15.87 19.89 24.71
CA VAL A 239 -14.44 19.84 24.30
C VAL A 239 -14.25 20.36 22.85
N ARG A 240 -15.35 20.68 22.15
CA ARG A 240 -15.33 21.10 20.74
C ARG A 240 -15.52 22.60 20.52
N LEU A 241 -15.46 23.41 21.58
CA LEU A 241 -15.44 24.89 21.56
C LEU A 241 -14.06 25.42 21.96
#